data_AF-R8YZQ7-F1
#
_entry.id   AF-R8YZQ7-F1
#
_cell.length_a   1.000
_cell.length_b   1.000
_cell.length_c   1.000
_cell.angle_alpha   90.00
_cell.angle_beta   90.00
_cell.angle_gamma   90.00
#
_symmetry.space_group_name_H-M   'P 1'
#
loop_
_entity.id
_entity.type
_entity.pdbx_description
1 polymer ?
#
loop_
_entity_poly.entity_id
_entity_poly.type
_entity_poly.pdbx_seq_one_letter_code
_entity_poly.pdbx_strand_id
1 'polypeptide(L)'
;MVLTVKKEFLWFLMLSIPLAILVGDRGATPDTQIYFDVFKYINNYNLINPKEFYAQTGMEIGFGWYSWLLSYLTSSSFLLFSLFSFLNFYFIYKTARALSLPYLYCLLFYVPSAYFFMQQFMQMRQGLAISMVIFSIVRLLQFRTDLFAWCVLIASFFIHQTSGLVFIFAFLFYLLKDSFLFSVDKVKLTLILSFFAFVFLFKFFLLNLLIGSFERLQSYANTDNYSEDIALLSLPNIRTMLVVSFLLFFSKENILKRDEYKFFLYLMVIALAARVGFSEFAIMSGRLSTAFSYVEIFVLPILFLSRFNKVYCLLFGIIYFILQIIITLGFQAPYLLELYFSPLY
;
A
#
# COMPACT_ATOMS: atom_id res chain seq x y z
N MET A 1 -31.92 -22.79 -7.25
CA MET A 1 -31.19 -21.51 -7.25
C MET A 1 -29.83 -21.75 -7.91
N VAL A 2 -29.62 -21.31 -9.15
CA VAL A 2 -28.32 -21.48 -9.83
C VAL A 2 -27.46 -20.28 -9.50
N LEU A 3 -26.39 -20.49 -8.74
CA LEU A 3 -25.46 -19.44 -8.34
C LEU A 3 -24.54 -19.12 -9.53
N THR A 4 -24.81 -18.02 -10.24
CA THR A 4 -24.01 -17.61 -11.40
C THR A 4 -22.80 -16.80 -10.95
N VAL A 5 -21.65 -17.45 -10.86
CA VAL A 5 -20.38 -16.79 -10.51
C VAL A 5 -19.70 -16.25 -11.78
N LYS A 6 -19.32 -14.98 -11.78
CA LYS A 6 -18.57 -14.38 -12.90
C LYS A 6 -17.20 -15.05 -13.01
N LYS A 7 -16.80 -15.46 -14.23
CA LYS A 7 -15.50 -16.11 -14.50
C LYS A 7 -14.30 -15.35 -13.93
N GLU A 8 -14.32 -14.02 -13.99
CA GLU A 8 -13.26 -13.18 -13.42
C GLU A 8 -13.15 -13.27 -11.90
N PHE A 9 -14.27 -13.45 -11.20
CA PHE A 9 -14.28 -13.64 -9.76
C PHE A 9 -13.70 -15.01 -9.38
N LEU A 10 -13.95 -16.05 -10.19
CA LEU A 10 -13.31 -17.36 -10.00
C LEU A 10 -11.80 -17.26 -10.13
N TRP A 11 -11.28 -16.54 -11.13
CA TRP A 11 -9.85 -16.28 -11.26
C TRP A 11 -9.27 -15.53 -10.06
N PHE A 12 -10.00 -14.54 -9.53
CA PHE A 12 -9.62 -13.86 -8.30
C PHE A 12 -9.49 -14.85 -7.13
N LEU A 13 -10.48 -15.73 -6.91
CA LEU A 13 -10.45 -16.71 -5.82
C LEU A 13 -9.30 -17.70 -5.99
N MET A 14 -9.13 -18.27 -7.19
CA MET A 14 -8.08 -19.25 -7.49
C MET A 14 -6.67 -18.70 -7.27
N LEU A 15 -6.44 -17.41 -7.56
CA LEU A 15 -5.13 -16.78 -7.40
C LEU A 15 -4.90 -16.25 -5.98
N SER A 16 -5.93 -15.69 -5.34
CA SER A 16 -5.79 -15.02 -4.03
C SER A 16 -5.81 -16.00 -2.86
N ILE A 17 -6.63 -17.06 -2.90
CA ILE A 17 -6.76 -18.00 -1.77
C ILE A 17 -5.42 -18.67 -1.44
N PRO A 18 -4.67 -19.25 -2.40
CA PRO A 18 -3.38 -19.87 -2.09
C PRO A 18 -2.38 -18.88 -1.48
N LEU A 19 -2.36 -17.63 -1.97
CA LEU A 19 -1.47 -16.59 -1.45
C LEU A 19 -1.89 -16.12 -0.05
N ALA A 20 -3.19 -16.03 0.22
CA ALA A 20 -3.69 -15.69 1.54
C ALA A 20 -3.42 -16.82 2.55
N ILE A 21 -3.51 -18.08 2.12
CA ILE A 21 -3.11 -19.24 2.92
C ILE A 21 -1.61 -19.19 3.23
N LEU A 22 -0.77 -18.87 2.25
CA LEU A 22 0.68 -18.69 2.45
C LEU A 22 0.98 -17.63 3.52
N VAL A 23 0.26 -16.50 3.51
CA VAL A 23 0.38 -15.46 4.55
C VAL A 23 -0.17 -15.94 5.89
N GLY A 24 -1.23 -16.76 5.87
CA GLY A 24 -1.81 -17.38 7.06
C GLY A 24 -0.82 -18.25 7.82
N ASP A 25 -0.10 -19.08 7.08
CA ASP A 25 0.84 -20.08 7.59
C ASP A 25 2.20 -19.48 7.99
N ARG A 26 2.28 -18.16 8.12
CA ARG A 26 3.52 -17.48 8.51
C ARG A 26 3.91 -17.79 9.95
N GLY A 27 5.20 -17.95 10.16
CA GLY A 27 5.85 -17.99 11.46
C GLY A 27 6.05 -16.63 12.12
N ALA A 28 7.06 -16.52 12.97
CA ALA A 28 7.42 -15.35 13.76
C ALA A 28 8.07 -14.21 12.94
N THR A 29 7.48 -13.87 11.79
CA THR A 29 7.86 -12.66 11.04
C THR A 29 7.58 -11.40 11.87
N PRO A 30 8.28 -10.27 11.64
CA PRO A 30 8.14 -9.08 12.47
C PRO A 30 6.69 -8.63 12.64
N ASP A 31 6.35 -8.12 13.82
CA ASP A 31 5.00 -7.72 14.26
C ASP A 31 3.96 -8.86 14.36
N THR A 32 4.25 -10.08 13.89
CA THR A 32 3.27 -11.19 13.85
C THR A 32 2.81 -11.60 15.24
N GLN A 33 3.76 -11.80 16.17
CA GLN A 33 3.43 -12.14 17.55
C GLN A 33 2.54 -11.07 18.19
N ILE A 34 2.87 -9.79 17.98
CA ILE A 34 2.13 -8.66 18.55
C ILE A 34 0.68 -8.65 18.05
N TYR A 35 0.45 -8.90 16.76
CA TYR A 35 -0.91 -9.04 16.22
C TYR A 35 -1.65 -10.22 16.82
N PHE A 36 -0.97 -11.36 16.98
CA PHE A 36 -1.57 -12.56 17.53
C PHE A 36 -1.91 -12.41 19.01
N ASP A 37 -1.05 -11.77 19.80
CA ASP A 37 -1.29 -11.48 21.21
C ASP A 37 -2.53 -10.59 21.39
N VAL A 38 -2.64 -9.51 20.61
CA VAL A 38 -3.83 -8.64 20.64
C VAL A 38 -5.09 -9.42 20.30
N PHE A 39 -5.04 -10.32 19.31
CA PHE A 39 -6.16 -11.19 18.95
C PHE A 39 -6.52 -12.17 20.07
N LYS A 40 -5.52 -12.84 20.67
CA LYS A 40 -5.71 -13.82 21.74
C LYS A 40 -6.33 -13.20 22.99
N TYR A 41 -5.94 -11.96 23.31
CA TYR A 41 -6.41 -11.23 24.49
C TYR A 41 -7.46 -10.18 24.16
N ILE A 42 -8.14 -10.27 23.01
CA ILE A 42 -8.99 -9.19 22.51
C ILE A 42 -10.11 -8.79 23.47
N ASN A 43 -10.64 -9.76 24.23
CA ASN A 43 -11.70 -9.55 25.22
C ASN A 43 -11.24 -8.79 26.47
N ASN A 44 -9.93 -8.59 26.67
CA ASN A 44 -9.37 -7.84 27.79
C ASN A 44 -9.22 -6.34 27.48
N TYR A 45 -9.39 -5.93 26.22
CA TYR A 45 -9.20 -4.54 25.80
C TYR A 45 -10.52 -3.78 25.67
N ASN A 46 -10.47 -2.46 25.88
CA ASN A 46 -11.63 -1.60 25.69
C ASN A 46 -11.88 -1.31 24.20
N LEU A 47 -12.88 -1.99 23.61
CA LEU A 47 -13.23 -1.83 22.18
C LEU A 47 -14.13 -0.63 21.86
N ILE A 48 -14.55 0.13 22.87
CA ILE A 48 -15.42 1.30 22.73
C ILE A 48 -14.58 2.59 22.70
N ASN A 49 -13.40 2.60 23.36
CA ASN A 49 -12.53 3.76 23.45
C ASN A 49 -11.26 3.60 22.58
N PRO A 50 -11.22 4.20 21.37
CA PRO A 50 -10.08 4.04 20.47
C PRO A 50 -8.75 4.53 21.05
N LYS A 51 -8.78 5.56 21.91
CA LYS A 51 -7.57 6.12 22.52
C LYS A 51 -6.97 5.15 23.54
N GLU A 52 -7.82 4.55 24.37
CA GLU A 52 -7.39 3.56 25.37
C GLU A 52 -6.88 2.28 24.71
N PHE A 53 -7.61 1.78 23.70
CA PHE A 53 -7.16 0.62 22.91
C PHE A 53 -5.79 0.87 22.27
N TYR A 54 -5.60 2.03 21.66
CA TYR A 54 -4.31 2.40 21.06
C TYR A 54 -3.20 2.52 22.12
N ALA A 55 -3.49 3.09 23.29
CA ALA A 55 -2.49 3.19 24.37
C ALA A 55 -2.04 1.81 24.88
N GLN A 56 -2.94 0.82 24.91
CA GLN A 56 -2.66 -0.53 25.40
C GLN A 56 -1.97 -1.42 24.36
N THR A 57 -2.36 -1.30 23.08
CA THR A 57 -1.92 -2.22 22.01
C THR A 57 -0.96 -1.59 21.02
N GLY A 58 -0.92 -0.26 20.97
CA GLY A 58 -0.33 0.49 19.86
C GLY A 58 -1.00 0.20 18.51
N MET A 59 -2.26 -0.20 18.49
CA MET A 59 -2.98 -0.47 17.23
C MET A 59 -4.25 0.36 17.15
N GLU A 60 -4.62 0.76 15.94
CA GLU A 60 -5.87 1.43 15.70
C GLU A 60 -7.06 0.47 15.92
N ILE A 61 -8.15 1.02 16.45
CA ILE A 61 -9.32 0.27 16.94
C ILE A 61 -9.96 -0.65 15.91
N GLY A 62 -9.84 -0.35 14.61
CA GLY A 62 -10.38 -1.19 13.55
C GLY A 62 -9.73 -2.56 13.50
N PHE A 63 -8.44 -2.70 13.87
CA PHE A 63 -7.83 -4.01 14.06
C PHE A 63 -8.41 -4.75 15.28
N GLY A 64 -8.75 -4.00 16.34
CA GLY A 64 -9.44 -4.54 17.50
C GLY A 64 -10.82 -5.11 17.15
N TRP A 65 -11.65 -4.36 16.43
CA TRP A 65 -12.97 -4.83 15.97
C TRP A 65 -12.86 -6.05 15.05
N TYR A 66 -11.88 -6.05 14.14
CA TYR A 66 -11.59 -7.21 13.30
C TYR A 66 -11.23 -8.45 14.12
N SER A 67 -10.30 -8.29 15.07
CA SER A 67 -9.84 -9.37 15.95
C SER A 67 -10.98 -9.89 16.83
N TRP A 68 -11.82 -9.00 17.35
CA TRP A 68 -12.96 -9.33 18.20
C TRP A 68 -14.00 -10.14 17.43
N LEU A 69 -14.38 -9.68 16.23
CA LEU A 69 -15.31 -10.41 15.37
C LEU A 69 -14.80 -11.82 15.07
N LEU A 70 -13.51 -11.94 14.75
CA LEU A 70 -12.93 -13.23 14.40
C LEU A 70 -12.76 -14.16 15.62
N SER A 71 -12.55 -13.61 16.81
CA SER A 71 -12.36 -14.39 18.04
C SER A 71 -13.59 -15.23 18.41
N TYR A 72 -14.78 -14.82 17.97
CA TYR A 72 -16.01 -15.62 18.09
C TYR A 72 -16.02 -16.87 17.21
N LEU A 73 -15.25 -16.86 16.12
CA LEU A 73 -15.23 -17.93 15.13
C LEU A 73 -14.05 -18.87 15.32
N THR A 74 -12.91 -18.36 15.79
CA THR A 74 -11.67 -19.14 15.91
C THR A 74 -10.68 -18.47 16.86
N SER A 75 -9.72 -19.26 17.35
CA SER A 75 -8.50 -18.82 18.04
C SER A 75 -7.24 -19.02 17.20
N SER A 76 -7.38 -19.41 15.93
CA SER A 76 -6.27 -19.76 15.04
C SER A 76 -5.58 -18.51 14.46
N SER A 77 -4.27 -18.38 14.66
CA SER A 77 -3.42 -17.38 14.00
C SER A 77 -3.47 -17.51 12.48
N PHE A 78 -3.54 -18.75 11.97
CA PHE A 78 -3.66 -19.03 10.54
C PHE A 78 -4.91 -18.36 9.93
N LEU A 79 -6.08 -18.55 10.53
CA LEU A 79 -7.31 -17.94 10.03
C LEU A 79 -7.31 -16.41 10.18
N LEU A 80 -6.74 -15.89 11.28
CA LEU A 80 -6.52 -14.45 11.48
C LEU A 80 -5.75 -13.85 10.31
N PHE A 81 -4.61 -14.43 9.96
CA PHE A 81 -3.74 -13.83 8.95
C PHE A 81 -4.21 -14.11 7.53
N SER A 82 -4.77 -15.29 7.25
CA SER A 82 -5.35 -15.61 5.94
C SER A 82 -6.54 -14.72 5.60
N LEU A 83 -7.48 -14.51 6.52
CA LEU A 83 -8.65 -13.68 6.25
C LEU A 83 -8.27 -12.22 6.04
N PHE A 84 -7.35 -11.69 6.86
CA PHE A 84 -6.87 -10.33 6.69
C PHE A 84 -6.14 -10.14 5.35
N SER A 85 -5.32 -11.12 4.95
CA SER A 85 -4.63 -11.13 3.66
C SER A 85 -5.62 -11.17 2.49
N PHE A 86 -6.64 -12.03 2.59
CA PHE A 86 -7.69 -12.15 1.58
C PHE A 86 -8.48 -10.84 1.41
N LEU A 87 -8.77 -10.11 2.50
CA LEU A 87 -9.40 -8.79 2.43
C LEU A 87 -8.55 -7.78 1.66
N ASN A 88 -7.23 -7.79 1.84
CA ASN A 88 -6.35 -6.92 1.06
C ASN A 88 -6.40 -7.28 -0.44
N PHE A 89 -6.24 -8.58 -0.78
CA PHE A 89 -6.39 -9.05 -2.16
C PHE A 89 -7.75 -8.68 -2.78
N TYR A 90 -8.83 -8.74 -1.99
CA TYR A 90 -10.16 -8.33 -2.42
C TYR A 90 -10.20 -6.84 -2.81
N PHE A 91 -9.60 -5.94 -2.03
CA PHE A 91 -9.55 -4.52 -2.39
C PHE A 91 -8.62 -4.23 -3.59
N ILE A 92 -7.53 -4.98 -3.76
CA ILE A 92 -6.72 -4.93 -4.99
C ILE A 92 -7.58 -5.34 -6.19
N TYR A 93 -8.33 -6.45 -6.09
CA TYR A 93 -9.23 -6.92 -7.13
C TYR A 93 -10.34 -5.90 -7.45
N LYS A 94 -10.95 -5.30 -6.43
CA LYS A 94 -11.99 -4.28 -6.60
C LYS A 94 -11.45 -3.03 -7.29
N THR A 95 -10.23 -2.61 -6.96
CA THR A 95 -9.54 -1.51 -7.66
C THR A 95 -9.24 -1.88 -9.11
N ALA A 96 -8.70 -3.08 -9.38
CA ALA A 96 -8.43 -3.55 -10.73
C ALA A 96 -9.72 -3.54 -11.60
N ARG A 97 -10.84 -4.01 -11.04
CA ARG A 97 -12.15 -3.98 -11.68
C ARG A 97 -12.63 -2.56 -11.96
N ALA A 98 -12.48 -1.63 -11.02
CA ALA A 98 -12.83 -0.22 -11.22
C ALA A 98 -12.01 0.44 -12.34
N LEU A 99 -10.76 0.00 -12.53
CA LEU A 99 -9.86 0.50 -13.57
C LEU A 99 -10.00 -0.23 -14.91
N SER A 100 -10.83 -1.27 -14.99
CA SER A 100 -10.93 -2.21 -16.12
C SER A 100 -9.60 -2.92 -16.44
N LEU A 101 -8.83 -3.27 -15.41
CA LEU A 101 -7.58 -4.01 -15.50
C LEU A 101 -7.79 -5.50 -15.18
N PRO A 102 -7.21 -6.42 -15.96
CA PRO A 102 -7.24 -7.83 -15.59
C PRO A 102 -6.37 -8.07 -14.36
N TYR A 103 -6.96 -8.71 -13.34
CA TYR A 103 -6.36 -8.89 -12.02
C TYR A 103 -4.99 -9.58 -12.03
N LEU A 104 -4.78 -10.52 -12.96
CA LEU A 104 -3.50 -11.20 -13.13
C LEU A 104 -2.34 -10.22 -13.34
N TYR A 105 -2.53 -9.16 -14.13
CA TYR A 105 -1.48 -8.18 -14.35
C TYR A 105 -1.15 -7.42 -13.07
N CYS A 106 -2.14 -7.08 -12.23
CA CYS A 106 -1.89 -6.46 -10.93
C CYS A 106 -1.04 -7.38 -10.04
N LEU A 107 -1.35 -8.69 -10.01
CA LEU A 107 -0.58 -9.66 -9.22
C LEU A 107 0.87 -9.80 -9.65
N LEU A 108 1.17 -9.68 -10.96
CA LEU A 108 2.54 -9.71 -11.47
C LEU A 108 3.42 -8.58 -10.91
N PHE A 109 2.82 -7.44 -10.52
CA PHE A 109 3.55 -6.34 -9.88
C PHE A 109 3.42 -6.34 -8.36
N TYR A 110 2.36 -6.92 -7.82
CA TYR A 110 2.12 -6.97 -6.37
C TYR A 110 2.92 -8.07 -5.65
N VAL A 111 2.73 -9.33 -6.06
CA VAL A 111 3.30 -10.50 -5.37
C VAL A 111 4.83 -10.50 -5.23
N PRO A 112 5.62 -10.10 -6.24
CA PRO A 112 7.08 -10.15 -6.12
C PRO A 112 7.65 -8.98 -5.31
N SER A 113 6.82 -7.98 -4.99
CA SER A 113 7.26 -6.71 -4.44
C SER A 113 7.27 -6.67 -2.92
N ALA A 114 7.91 -5.64 -2.37
CA ALA A 114 7.79 -5.28 -0.96
C ALA A 114 6.34 -5.02 -0.52
N TYR A 115 5.42 -4.66 -1.43
CA TYR A 115 4.00 -4.49 -1.08
C TYR A 115 3.37 -5.80 -0.62
N PHE A 116 3.77 -6.94 -1.20
CA PHE A 116 3.33 -8.24 -0.70
C PHE A 116 4.18 -8.66 0.50
N PHE A 117 5.49 -8.85 0.33
CA PHE A 117 6.31 -9.44 1.39
C PHE A 117 6.37 -8.59 2.67
N MET A 118 6.61 -7.28 2.56
CA MET A 118 6.72 -6.44 3.77
C MET A 118 5.35 -6.12 4.36
N GLN A 119 4.37 -5.76 3.52
CA GLN A 119 3.08 -5.34 4.06
C GLN A 119 2.22 -6.52 4.48
N GLN A 120 2.20 -7.66 3.79
CA GLN A 120 1.41 -8.81 4.24
C GLN A 120 2.01 -9.49 5.47
N PHE A 121 3.34 -9.64 5.51
CA PHE A 121 3.98 -10.39 6.59
C PHE A 121 4.36 -9.56 7.80
N MET A 122 4.48 -8.23 7.70
CA MET A 122 4.84 -7.38 8.83
C MET A 122 3.87 -6.22 9.04
N GLN A 123 3.60 -5.44 7.99
CA GLN A 123 2.82 -4.20 8.11
C GLN A 123 1.38 -4.41 7.64
N MET A 124 0.73 -5.50 8.08
CA MET A 124 -0.54 -5.98 7.51
C MET A 124 -1.62 -4.90 7.55
N ARG A 125 -1.75 -4.22 8.69
CA ARG A 125 -2.74 -3.16 8.90
C ARG A 125 -2.54 -2.00 7.92
N GLN A 126 -1.31 -1.53 7.77
CA GLN A 126 -0.96 -0.51 6.77
C GLN A 126 -1.30 -0.99 5.35
N GLY A 127 -0.91 -2.21 4.98
CA GLY A 127 -1.18 -2.78 3.66
C GLY A 127 -2.67 -2.83 3.33
N LEU A 128 -3.51 -3.31 4.25
CA LEU A 128 -4.96 -3.35 4.06
C LEU A 128 -5.54 -1.92 3.98
N ALA A 129 -5.17 -1.03 4.89
CA ALA A 129 -5.67 0.35 4.90
C ALA A 129 -5.34 1.09 3.60
N ILE A 130 -4.14 0.88 3.03
CA ILE A 130 -3.77 1.48 1.75
C ILE A 130 -4.58 0.88 0.60
N SER A 131 -4.77 -0.45 0.56
CA SER A 131 -5.58 -1.07 -0.50
C SER A 131 -7.03 -0.54 -0.48
N MET A 132 -7.59 -0.33 0.71
CA MET A 132 -8.92 0.23 0.93
C MET A 132 -9.01 1.70 0.50
N VAL A 133 -8.08 2.54 0.95
CA VAL A 133 -8.10 3.98 0.62
C VAL A 133 -7.94 4.21 -0.89
N ILE A 134 -7.06 3.45 -1.55
CA ILE A 134 -6.86 3.53 -3.01
C ILE A 134 -8.11 3.09 -3.76
N PHE A 135 -8.74 1.98 -3.36
CA PHE A 135 -10.02 1.56 -3.92
C PHE A 135 -11.08 2.68 -3.81
N SER A 136 -11.23 3.24 -2.62
CA SER A 136 -12.20 4.30 -2.35
C SER A 136 -11.94 5.53 -3.21
N ILE A 137 -10.69 6.02 -3.26
CA ILE A 137 -10.36 7.21 -4.05
C ILE A 137 -10.62 6.98 -5.53
N VAL A 138 -10.22 5.83 -6.09
CA VAL A 138 -10.48 5.50 -7.50
C VAL A 138 -11.98 5.51 -7.81
N ARG A 139 -12.80 4.94 -6.93
CA ARG A 139 -14.25 4.94 -7.09
C ARG A 139 -14.84 6.34 -6.98
N LEU A 140 -14.37 7.16 -6.04
CA LEU A 140 -14.87 8.52 -5.83
C LEU A 140 -14.44 9.50 -6.93
N LEU A 141 -13.30 9.26 -7.58
CA LEU A 141 -12.90 9.98 -8.80
C LEU A 141 -13.86 9.70 -9.96
N GLN A 142 -14.40 8.48 -10.05
CA GLN A 142 -15.37 8.09 -11.08
C GLN A 142 -16.81 8.50 -10.72
N PHE A 143 -17.20 8.30 -9.46
CA PHE A 143 -18.56 8.44 -8.95
C PHE A 143 -18.52 9.05 -7.54
N ARG A 144 -18.66 10.38 -7.45
CA ARG A 144 -18.54 11.15 -6.19
C ARG A 144 -19.55 10.73 -5.11
N THR A 145 -20.68 10.15 -5.51
CA THR A 145 -21.79 9.73 -4.65
C THR A 145 -21.74 8.24 -4.28
N ASP A 146 -20.66 7.52 -4.61
CA ASP A 146 -20.52 6.10 -4.26
C ASP A 146 -20.39 5.93 -2.73
N LEU A 147 -21.51 5.66 -2.08
CA LEU A 147 -21.60 5.47 -0.64
C LEU A 147 -20.70 4.34 -0.14
N PHE A 148 -20.58 3.25 -0.91
CA PHE A 148 -19.73 2.13 -0.53
C PHE A 148 -18.26 2.56 -0.48
N ALA A 149 -17.81 3.37 -1.44
CA ALA A 149 -16.46 3.93 -1.43
C ALA A 149 -16.21 4.84 -0.23
N TRP A 150 -17.19 5.68 0.15
CA TRP A 150 -17.10 6.50 1.37
C TRP A 150 -17.03 5.65 2.65
N CYS A 151 -17.85 4.61 2.78
CA CYS A 151 -17.80 3.71 3.94
C CYS A 151 -16.45 3.00 4.05
N VAL A 152 -15.90 2.50 2.92
CA VAL A 152 -14.58 1.87 2.90
C VAL A 152 -13.47 2.86 3.24
N LEU A 153 -13.59 4.12 2.80
CA LEU A 153 -12.63 5.17 3.12
C LEU A 153 -12.57 5.42 4.62
N ILE A 154 -13.74 5.60 5.24
CA ILE A 154 -13.86 5.80 6.69
C ILE A 154 -13.30 4.59 7.44
N ALA A 155 -13.67 3.38 7.03
CA ALA A 155 -13.15 2.14 7.62
C ALA A 155 -11.61 2.05 7.52
N SER A 156 -11.01 2.52 6.43
CA SER A 156 -9.55 2.48 6.24
C SER A 156 -8.79 3.32 7.29
N PHE A 157 -9.37 4.43 7.77
CA PHE A 157 -8.77 5.24 8.85
C PHE A 157 -8.76 4.49 10.19
N PHE A 158 -9.78 3.68 10.45
CA PHE A 158 -9.83 2.87 11.67
C PHE A 158 -8.86 1.68 11.64
N ILE A 159 -8.44 1.21 10.46
CA ILE A 159 -7.47 0.12 10.34
C ILE A 159 -6.03 0.62 10.56
N HIS A 160 -5.66 1.74 9.94
CA HIS A 160 -4.33 2.32 10.09
C HIS A 160 -4.29 3.80 9.67
N GLN A 161 -3.63 4.65 10.46
CA GLN A 161 -3.58 6.10 10.26
C GLN A 161 -2.92 6.55 8.95
N THR A 162 -2.08 5.72 8.32
CA THR A 162 -1.42 6.07 7.04
C THR A 162 -2.42 6.30 5.90
N SER A 163 -3.61 5.69 5.96
CA SER A 163 -4.68 5.98 5.01
C SER A 163 -5.11 7.45 5.07
N GLY A 164 -5.06 8.07 6.26
CA GLY A 164 -5.26 9.51 6.51
C GLY A 164 -4.35 10.37 5.64
N LEU A 165 -3.05 10.07 5.66
CA LEU A 165 -2.08 10.83 4.89
C LEU A 165 -2.29 10.64 3.38
N VAL A 166 -2.52 9.41 2.92
CA VAL A 166 -2.82 9.14 1.50
C VAL A 166 -4.08 9.89 1.06
N PHE A 167 -5.11 9.92 1.89
CA PHE A 167 -6.34 10.66 1.63
C PHE A 167 -6.12 12.17 1.53
N ILE A 168 -5.31 12.78 2.41
CA ILE A 168 -4.98 14.21 2.34
C ILE A 168 -4.37 14.57 0.99
N PHE A 169 -3.39 13.80 0.52
CA PHE A 169 -2.78 14.03 -0.79
C PHE A 169 -3.75 13.77 -1.94
N ALA A 170 -4.64 12.78 -1.81
CA ALA A 170 -5.68 12.52 -2.79
C ALA A 170 -6.72 13.64 -2.86
N PHE A 171 -7.08 14.24 -1.72
CA PHE A 171 -7.94 15.40 -1.67
C PHE A 171 -7.29 16.61 -2.35
N LEU A 172 -6.00 16.85 -2.09
CA LEU A 172 -5.24 17.90 -2.79
C LEU A 172 -5.23 17.67 -4.31
N PHE A 173 -5.00 16.44 -4.77
CA PHE A 173 -5.10 16.11 -6.19
C PHE A 173 -6.51 16.39 -6.72
N TYR A 174 -7.55 15.97 -5.99
CA TYR A 174 -8.93 16.15 -6.41
C TYR A 174 -9.31 17.63 -6.61
N LEU A 175 -8.80 18.54 -5.76
CA LEU A 175 -9.00 19.98 -5.93
C LEU A 175 -8.31 20.54 -7.19
N LEU A 176 -7.19 19.93 -7.59
CA LEU A 176 -6.35 20.42 -8.69
C LEU A 176 -6.59 19.69 -10.03
N LYS A 177 -7.28 18.55 -10.04
CA LYS A 177 -7.35 17.63 -11.19
C LYS A 177 -7.92 18.25 -12.46
N ASP A 178 -8.83 19.22 -12.30
CA ASP A 178 -9.54 19.93 -13.38
C ASP A 178 -8.86 21.27 -13.72
N SER A 179 -7.77 21.62 -13.03
CA SER A 179 -7.01 22.85 -13.29
C SER A 179 -6.14 22.73 -14.55
N PHE A 180 -5.68 23.87 -15.07
CA PHE A 180 -4.75 23.91 -16.21
C PHE A 180 -3.43 23.17 -15.93
N LEU A 181 -3.04 23.02 -14.66
CA LEU A 181 -1.81 22.34 -14.26
C LEU A 181 -1.87 20.84 -14.54
N PHE A 182 -3.06 20.24 -14.44
CA PHE A 182 -3.30 18.81 -14.68
C PHE A 182 -3.91 18.54 -16.06
N SER A 183 -3.77 19.48 -17.01
CA SER A 183 -4.05 19.22 -18.42
C SER A 183 -3.03 18.22 -19.00
N VAL A 184 -3.41 17.53 -20.08
CA VAL A 184 -2.58 16.49 -20.71
C VAL A 184 -1.19 17.02 -21.10
N ASP A 185 -1.12 18.25 -21.59
CA ASP A 185 0.12 18.87 -22.08
C ASP A 185 1.06 19.29 -20.95
N LYS A 186 0.48 19.67 -19.79
CA LYS A 186 1.24 20.26 -18.68
C LYS A 186 1.49 19.28 -17.53
N VAL A 187 0.70 18.22 -17.41
CA VAL A 187 0.73 17.32 -16.23
C VAL A 187 2.12 16.77 -15.94
N LYS A 188 2.91 16.40 -16.96
CA LYS A 188 4.27 15.90 -16.74
C LYS A 188 5.19 16.95 -16.12
N LEU A 189 5.16 18.18 -16.65
CA LEU A 189 5.95 19.30 -16.12
C LEU A 189 5.48 19.67 -14.71
N THR A 190 4.17 19.78 -14.51
CA THR A 190 3.55 20.00 -13.19
C THR A 190 4.06 18.99 -12.18
N LEU A 191 4.03 17.70 -12.52
CA LEU A 191 4.51 16.63 -11.65
C LEU A 191 6.00 16.74 -11.33
N ILE A 192 6.84 17.09 -12.29
CA ILE A 192 8.28 17.34 -12.06
C ILE A 192 8.49 18.53 -11.10
N LEU A 193 7.73 19.62 -11.25
CA LEU A 193 7.80 20.75 -10.34
C LEU A 193 7.25 20.41 -8.94
N SER A 194 6.16 19.64 -8.89
CA SER A 194 5.58 19.15 -7.63
C SER A 194 6.55 18.26 -6.85
N PHE A 195 7.42 17.49 -7.53
CA PHE A 195 8.46 16.72 -6.85
C PHE A 195 9.32 17.61 -5.95
N PHE A 196 9.87 18.71 -6.48
CA PHE A 196 10.71 19.63 -5.69
C PHE A 196 9.93 20.29 -4.56
N ALA A 197 8.69 20.71 -4.82
CA ALA A 197 7.82 21.29 -3.80
C ALA A 197 7.53 20.30 -2.66
N PHE A 198 7.27 19.03 -2.98
CA PHE A 198 7.01 18.01 -1.96
C PHE A 198 8.27 17.56 -1.23
N VAL A 199 9.44 17.53 -1.88
CA VAL A 199 10.71 17.30 -1.17
C VAL A 199 10.93 18.38 -0.11
N PHE A 200 10.70 19.65 -0.48
CA PHE A 200 10.78 20.75 0.47
C PHE A 200 9.75 20.60 1.61
N LEU A 201 8.48 20.33 1.28
CA LEU A 201 7.42 20.11 2.26
C LEU A 201 7.79 18.98 3.24
N PHE A 202 8.27 17.85 2.74
CA PHE A 202 8.60 16.69 3.57
C PHE A 202 9.80 16.94 4.47
N LYS A 203 10.88 17.50 3.92
CA LYS A 203 12.12 17.75 4.65
C LYS A 203 11.94 18.79 5.74
N PHE A 204 11.35 19.94 5.41
CA PHE A 204 11.37 21.10 6.31
C PHE A 204 10.12 21.24 7.19
N PHE A 205 8.99 20.66 6.78
CA PHE A 205 7.73 20.82 7.51
C PHE A 205 7.20 19.49 8.05
N LEU A 206 6.95 18.51 7.17
CA LEU A 206 6.21 17.32 7.57
C LEU A 206 6.99 16.43 8.53
N LEU A 207 8.32 16.33 8.40
CA LEU A 207 9.14 15.51 9.30
C LEU A 207 8.97 15.95 10.76
N ASN A 208 9.21 17.24 11.02
CA ASN A 208 9.08 17.82 12.35
C ASN A 208 7.64 17.74 12.88
N LEU A 209 6.65 18.00 12.03
CA LEU A 209 5.24 17.90 12.42
C LEU A 209 4.87 16.48 12.85
N LEU A 210 5.29 15.46 12.08
CA LEU A 210 4.97 14.07 12.37
C LEU A 210 5.69 13.58 13.63
N ILE A 211 6.98 13.90 13.80
CA ILE A 211 7.71 13.55 15.03
C ILE A 211 7.05 14.25 16.24
N GLY A 212 6.69 15.53 16.13
CA GLY A 212 6.02 16.25 17.23
C GLY A 212 4.63 15.73 17.59
N SER A 213 3.93 15.09 16.65
CA SER A 213 2.52 14.68 16.82
C SER A 213 2.33 13.22 17.22
N PHE A 214 3.32 12.34 17.01
CA PHE A 214 3.17 10.89 17.21
C PHE A 214 4.26 10.32 18.12
N GLU A 215 3.88 9.85 19.31
CA GLU A 215 4.78 9.26 20.32
C GLU A 215 5.65 8.12 19.77
N ARG A 216 5.09 7.26 18.91
CA ARG A 216 5.85 6.18 18.28
C ARG A 216 6.91 6.66 17.29
N LEU A 217 6.69 7.79 16.62
CA LEU A 217 7.72 8.36 15.75
C LEU A 217 8.83 9.00 16.58
N GLN A 218 8.50 9.55 17.76
CA GLN A 218 9.50 10.03 18.72
C GLN A 218 10.36 8.89 19.26
N SER A 219 9.76 7.74 19.60
CA SER A 219 10.55 6.59 20.06
C SER A 219 11.49 6.06 18.97
N TYR A 220 11.06 6.06 17.72
CA TYR A 220 11.93 5.72 16.58
C TYR A 220 13.03 6.75 16.33
N ALA A 221 12.74 8.04 16.47
CA ALA A 221 13.74 9.09 16.33
C ALA A 221 14.85 9.00 17.39
N ASN A 222 14.52 8.48 18.58
CA ASN A 222 15.45 8.29 19.69
C ASN A 222 16.19 6.94 19.66
N THR A 223 16.02 6.12 18.62
CA THR A 223 16.65 4.80 18.48
C THR A 223 17.56 4.79 17.24
N ASP A 224 18.87 4.60 17.43
CA ASP A 224 19.89 4.78 16.39
C ASP A 224 19.62 3.97 15.11
N ASN A 225 19.19 2.71 15.22
CA ASN A 225 18.89 1.84 14.05
C ASN A 225 17.73 2.35 13.16
N TYR A 226 16.93 3.29 13.65
CA TYR A 226 15.72 3.77 12.98
C TYR A 226 15.83 5.22 12.53
N SER A 227 16.80 5.97 13.07
CA SER A 227 17.16 7.33 12.70
C SER A 227 18.34 7.43 11.73
N GLU A 228 18.86 6.30 11.23
CA GLU A 228 19.95 6.32 10.26
C GLU A 228 19.59 7.09 8.98
N ASP A 229 20.59 7.80 8.46
CA ASP A 229 20.52 8.47 7.17
C ASP A 229 20.52 7.44 6.04
N ILE A 230 19.52 7.52 5.17
CA ILE A 230 19.51 6.78 3.92
C ILE A 230 20.18 7.63 2.84
N ALA A 231 21.28 7.12 2.28
CA ALA A 231 21.92 7.72 1.12
C ALA A 231 20.91 7.96 -0.01
N LEU A 232 20.96 9.16 -0.61
CA LEU A 232 20.05 9.55 -1.69
C LEU A 232 20.08 8.55 -2.86
N LEU A 233 21.26 8.01 -3.18
CA LEU A 233 21.48 7.00 -4.23
C LEU A 233 21.45 5.55 -3.70
N SER A 234 20.75 5.29 -2.60
CA SER A 234 20.48 3.92 -2.17
C SER A 234 19.64 3.17 -3.21
N LEU A 235 19.79 1.84 -3.28
CA LEU A 235 19.10 1.00 -4.25
C LEU A 235 17.56 1.19 -4.27
N PRO A 236 16.86 1.29 -3.11
CA PRO A 236 15.42 1.56 -3.11
C PRO A 236 15.06 2.93 -3.72
N ASN A 237 15.88 3.95 -3.50
CA ASN A 237 15.66 5.28 -4.05
C ASN A 237 15.90 5.30 -5.56
N ILE A 238 17.00 4.69 -6.03
CA ILE A 238 17.29 4.53 -7.46
C ILE A 238 16.14 3.79 -8.15
N ARG A 239 15.63 2.70 -7.58
CA ARG A 239 14.46 1.98 -8.11
C ARG A 239 13.27 2.91 -8.27
N THR A 240 12.89 3.63 -7.22
CA THR A 240 11.73 4.53 -7.28
C THR A 240 11.95 5.66 -8.30
N MET A 241 13.16 6.23 -8.38
CA MET A 241 13.52 7.22 -9.41
C MET A 241 13.33 6.64 -10.81
N LEU A 242 13.87 5.46 -11.09
CA LEU A 242 13.77 4.80 -12.40
C LEU A 242 12.31 4.51 -12.76
N VAL A 243 11.50 4.01 -11.83
CA VAL A 243 10.07 3.76 -12.08
C VAL A 243 9.33 5.06 -12.36
N VAL A 244 9.53 6.12 -11.58
CA VAL A 244 8.89 7.42 -11.80
C VAL A 244 9.31 8.03 -13.14
N SER A 245 10.61 8.03 -13.45
CA SER A 245 11.13 8.49 -14.73
C SER A 245 10.51 7.68 -15.88
N PHE A 246 10.49 6.36 -15.78
CA PHE A 246 9.88 5.49 -16.78
C PHE A 246 8.40 5.83 -16.99
N LEU A 247 7.62 5.97 -15.92
CA LEU A 247 6.22 6.36 -16.00
C LEU A 247 6.05 7.73 -16.69
N LEU A 248 6.80 8.75 -16.30
CA LEU A 248 6.69 10.10 -16.88
C LEU A 248 7.09 10.13 -18.37
N PHE A 249 8.18 9.47 -18.76
CA PHE A 249 8.65 9.45 -20.15
C PHE A 249 7.73 8.62 -21.05
N PHE A 250 7.30 7.44 -20.59
CA PHE A 250 6.53 6.52 -21.43
C PHE A 250 5.01 6.70 -21.34
N SER A 251 4.49 7.60 -20.51
CA SER A 251 3.06 7.96 -20.52
C SER A 251 2.63 8.58 -21.86
N LYS A 252 1.60 8.03 -22.49
CA LYS A 252 0.94 8.58 -23.71
C LYS A 252 -0.23 9.48 -23.35
N GLU A 253 -0.60 10.37 -24.25
CA GLU A 253 -1.74 11.30 -24.08
C GLU A 253 -3.06 10.58 -23.79
N ASN A 254 -3.33 9.45 -24.46
CA ASN A 254 -4.59 8.71 -24.30
C ASN A 254 -4.83 8.23 -22.86
N ILE A 255 -3.78 7.81 -22.16
CA ILE A 255 -3.88 7.40 -20.74
C ILE A 255 -3.81 8.61 -19.80
N LEU A 256 -3.11 9.69 -20.16
CA LEU A 256 -3.06 10.93 -19.38
C LEU A 256 -4.40 11.69 -19.33
N LYS A 257 -5.33 11.40 -20.25
CA LYS A 257 -6.70 11.90 -20.19
C LYS A 257 -7.51 11.32 -19.02
N ARG A 258 -7.08 10.18 -18.46
CA ARG A 258 -7.78 9.52 -17.34
C ARG A 258 -7.33 10.11 -16.01
N ASP A 259 -8.28 10.59 -15.21
CA ASP A 259 -7.99 11.15 -13.88
C ASP A 259 -7.34 10.14 -12.95
N GLU A 260 -7.72 8.86 -13.03
CA GLU A 260 -7.12 7.81 -12.19
C GLU A 260 -5.64 7.58 -12.52
N TYR A 261 -5.27 7.68 -13.80
CA TYR A 261 -3.87 7.52 -14.21
C TYR A 261 -3.04 8.74 -13.79
N LYS A 262 -3.56 9.97 -13.96
CA LYS A 262 -2.91 11.19 -13.44
C LYS A 262 -2.74 11.13 -11.92
N PHE A 263 -3.75 10.63 -11.20
CA PHE A 263 -3.70 10.45 -9.76
C PHE A 263 -2.59 9.47 -9.35
N PHE A 264 -2.45 8.33 -10.04
CA PHE A 264 -1.38 7.38 -9.75
C PHE A 264 0.02 7.94 -10.04
N LEU A 265 0.20 8.67 -11.15
CA LEU A 265 1.46 9.37 -11.41
C LEU A 265 1.79 10.38 -10.31
N TYR A 266 0.79 11.13 -9.86
CA TYR A 266 0.91 12.08 -8.77
C TYR A 266 1.35 11.40 -7.46
N LEU A 267 0.73 10.29 -7.08
CA LEU A 267 1.16 9.52 -5.90
C LEU A 267 2.55 8.91 -6.05
N MET A 268 2.94 8.44 -7.24
CA MET A 268 4.30 7.95 -7.49
C MET A 268 5.36 9.04 -7.33
N VAL A 269 5.05 10.27 -7.76
CA VAL A 269 5.92 11.43 -7.54
C VAL A 269 6.01 11.80 -6.06
N ILE A 270 4.89 11.76 -5.33
CA ILE A 270 4.91 11.95 -3.87
C ILE A 270 5.73 10.85 -3.19
N ALA A 271 5.63 9.60 -3.64
CA ALA A 271 6.42 8.51 -3.10
C ALA A 271 7.93 8.74 -3.25
N LEU A 272 8.35 9.25 -4.41
CA LEU A 272 9.75 9.63 -4.65
C LEU A 272 10.15 10.84 -3.80
N ALA A 273 9.31 11.87 -3.73
CA ALA A 273 9.55 13.03 -2.89
C ALA A 273 9.68 12.64 -1.41
N ALA A 274 8.86 11.70 -0.91
CA ALA A 274 8.92 11.21 0.46
C ALA A 274 10.24 10.49 0.74
N ARG A 275 10.78 9.70 -0.21
CA ARG A 275 12.07 9.04 -0.04
C ARG A 275 13.22 10.02 0.14
N VAL A 276 13.23 11.06 -0.70
CA VAL A 276 14.28 12.09 -0.70
C VAL A 276 14.10 13.05 0.48
N GLY A 277 12.87 13.50 0.72
CA GLY A 277 12.54 14.45 1.77
C GLY A 277 12.73 13.90 3.19
N PHE A 278 12.51 12.60 3.39
CA PHE A 278 12.76 11.90 4.66
C PHE A 278 14.09 11.12 4.65
N SER A 279 15.05 11.47 3.80
CA SER A 279 16.34 10.76 3.73
C SER A 279 17.07 10.67 5.08
N GLU A 280 16.86 11.65 5.96
CA GLU A 280 17.42 11.72 7.32
C GLU A 280 16.62 10.89 8.36
N PHE A 281 15.60 10.13 7.91
CA PHE A 281 14.80 9.29 8.81
C PHE A 281 14.35 8.01 8.09
N ALA A 282 15.20 6.98 8.15
CA ALA A 282 15.10 5.74 7.38
C ALA A 282 13.71 5.08 7.39
N ILE A 283 13.10 4.93 8.58
CA ILE A 283 11.77 4.31 8.70
C ILE A 283 10.75 5.07 7.85
N MET A 284 10.73 6.39 7.94
CA MET A 284 9.73 7.21 7.26
C MET A 284 9.97 7.24 5.75
N SER A 285 11.23 7.39 5.33
CA SER A 285 11.62 7.27 3.92
C SER A 285 11.16 5.93 3.32
N GLY A 286 11.31 4.83 4.05
CA GLY A 286 10.86 3.50 3.64
C GLY A 286 9.33 3.34 3.70
N ARG A 287 8.77 3.26 4.91
CA ARG A 287 7.38 2.85 5.16
C ARG A 287 6.37 3.83 4.56
N LEU A 288 6.61 5.14 4.66
CA LEU A 288 5.67 6.12 4.15
C LEU A 288 5.70 6.22 2.63
N SER A 289 6.89 6.16 2.01
CA SER A 289 6.99 6.08 0.55
C SER A 289 6.31 4.84 -0.01
N THR A 290 6.39 3.69 0.66
CA THR A 290 5.67 2.49 0.20
C THR A 290 4.16 2.65 0.24
N ALA A 291 3.61 3.51 1.11
CA ALA A 291 2.19 3.80 1.12
C ALA A 291 1.73 4.53 -0.15
N PHE A 292 2.49 5.53 -0.58
CA PHE A 292 2.19 6.29 -1.79
C PHE A 292 2.50 5.49 -3.06
N SER A 293 3.62 4.76 -3.09
CA SER A 293 4.02 3.95 -4.25
C SER A 293 3.21 2.67 -4.42
N TYR A 294 2.31 2.32 -3.49
CA TYR A 294 1.42 1.16 -3.61
C TYR A 294 0.63 1.16 -4.95
N VAL A 295 0.35 2.34 -5.52
CA VAL A 295 -0.31 2.46 -6.82
C VAL A 295 0.52 1.91 -7.99
N GLU A 296 1.81 1.60 -7.78
CA GLU A 296 2.69 0.91 -8.73
C GLU A 296 2.02 -0.36 -9.28
N ILE A 297 1.27 -1.07 -8.42
CA ILE A 297 0.48 -2.28 -8.72
C ILE A 297 -0.50 -2.06 -9.88
N PHE A 298 -0.98 -0.84 -10.09
CA PHE A 298 -1.99 -0.50 -11.11
C PHE A 298 -1.42 0.33 -12.25
N VAL A 299 -0.56 1.32 -11.95
CA VAL A 299 -0.05 2.27 -12.96
C VAL A 299 0.88 1.61 -13.97
N LEU A 300 1.70 0.62 -13.56
CA LEU A 300 2.57 -0.13 -14.47
C LEU A 300 1.75 -1.02 -15.42
N PRO A 301 0.78 -1.85 -14.96
CA PRO A 301 -0.12 -2.55 -15.86
C PRO A 301 -0.87 -1.65 -16.84
N ILE A 302 -1.39 -0.49 -16.40
CA ILE A 302 -2.07 0.47 -17.29
C ILE A 302 -1.12 0.92 -18.39
N LEU A 303 0.10 1.32 -18.03
CA LEU A 303 1.10 1.78 -18.97
C LEU A 303 1.47 0.68 -19.97
N PHE A 304 1.80 -0.53 -19.49
CA PHE A 304 2.20 -1.63 -20.36
C PHE A 304 1.08 -2.05 -21.30
N LEU A 305 -0.15 -2.22 -20.82
CA LEU A 305 -1.29 -2.59 -21.68
C LEU A 305 -1.67 -1.49 -22.69
N SER A 306 -1.30 -0.23 -22.43
CA SER A 306 -1.47 0.87 -23.39
C SER A 306 -0.38 0.93 -24.47
N ARG A 307 0.76 0.28 -24.22
CA ARG A 307 1.96 0.33 -25.07
C ARG A 307 2.15 -0.96 -25.86
N PHE A 308 1.84 -2.10 -25.26
CA PHE A 308 2.14 -3.41 -25.78
C PHE A 308 0.88 -4.29 -25.80
N ASN A 309 0.91 -5.35 -26.63
CA ASN A 309 -0.12 -6.36 -26.58
C ASN A 309 -0.03 -7.17 -25.26
N LYS A 310 -1.08 -7.95 -24.98
CA LYS A 310 -1.20 -8.76 -23.75
C LYS A 310 -0.03 -9.73 -23.53
N VAL A 311 0.50 -10.31 -24.60
CA VAL A 311 1.61 -11.28 -24.53
C VAL A 311 2.90 -10.61 -24.08
N TYR A 312 3.27 -9.49 -24.71
CA TYR A 312 4.46 -8.73 -24.29
C TYR A 312 4.29 -8.13 -22.89
N CYS A 313 3.09 -7.69 -22.51
CA CYS A 313 2.82 -7.25 -21.14
C CYS A 313 3.07 -8.37 -20.14
N LEU A 314 2.63 -9.60 -20.44
CA LEU A 314 2.87 -10.76 -19.60
C LEU A 314 4.37 -11.07 -19.51
N LEU A 315 5.10 -11.07 -20.63
CA LEU A 315 6.55 -11.29 -20.64
C LEU A 315 7.30 -10.26 -19.81
N PHE A 316 7.02 -8.97 -19.98
CA PHE A 316 7.61 -7.91 -19.16
C PHE A 316 7.23 -8.04 -17.68
N GLY A 317 5.97 -8.41 -17.40
CA GLY A 317 5.51 -8.69 -16.05
C GLY A 317 6.27 -9.84 -15.38
N ILE A 318 6.58 -10.92 -16.12
CA ILE A 318 7.36 -12.06 -15.60
C ILE A 318 8.82 -11.65 -15.36
N ILE A 319 9.45 -10.91 -16.29
CA ILE A 319 10.83 -10.42 -16.09
C ILE A 319 10.89 -9.51 -14.87
N TYR A 320 9.95 -8.57 -14.77
CA TYR A 320 9.81 -7.71 -13.59
C TYR A 320 9.63 -8.55 -12.33
N PHE A 321 8.77 -9.58 -12.37
CA PHE A 321 8.52 -10.45 -11.23
C PHE A 321 9.78 -11.12 -10.72
N ILE A 322 10.57 -11.73 -11.61
CA ILE A 322 11.81 -12.43 -11.25
C ILE A 322 12.84 -11.45 -10.67
N LEU A 323 13.04 -10.29 -11.30
CA LEU A 323 13.98 -9.29 -10.80
C LEU A 323 13.53 -8.74 -9.44
N GLN A 324 12.24 -8.43 -9.31
CA GLN A 324 11.71 -7.80 -8.11
C GLN A 324 11.69 -8.76 -6.92
N ILE A 325 11.40 -10.06 -7.11
CA ILE A 325 11.44 -11.03 -6.01
C ILE A 325 12.87 -11.25 -5.52
N ILE A 326 13.87 -11.27 -6.41
CA ILE A 326 15.29 -11.35 -6.04
C ILE A 326 15.68 -10.11 -5.24
N ILE A 327 15.28 -8.91 -5.68
CA ILE A 327 15.57 -7.68 -4.95
C ILE A 327 14.90 -7.68 -3.58
N THR A 328 13.62 -8.05 -3.52
CA THR A 328 12.85 -7.97 -2.28
C THR A 328 13.29 -9.03 -1.27
N LEU A 329 13.36 -10.31 -1.64
CA LEU A 329 13.77 -11.37 -0.72
C LEU A 329 15.29 -11.46 -0.53
N GLY A 330 16.10 -11.07 -1.51
CA GLY A 330 17.56 -11.11 -1.39
C GLY A 330 18.17 -9.93 -0.65
N PHE A 331 17.59 -8.74 -0.79
CA PHE A 331 18.20 -7.50 -0.29
C PHE A 331 17.32 -6.69 0.66
N GLN A 332 16.01 -6.61 0.43
CA GLN A 332 15.12 -5.78 1.26
C GLN A 332 14.61 -6.50 2.50
N ALA A 333 14.38 -7.81 2.40
CA ALA A 333 13.80 -8.63 3.46
C ALA A 333 14.41 -10.05 3.50
N PRO A 334 15.75 -10.20 3.59
CA PRO A 334 16.39 -11.51 3.61
C PRO A 334 15.97 -12.37 4.81
N TYR A 335 15.67 -11.75 5.95
CA TYR A 335 15.23 -12.41 7.18
C TYR A 335 13.83 -13.03 7.07
N LEU A 336 13.03 -12.64 6.08
CA LEU A 336 11.62 -12.99 6.02
C LEU A 336 11.43 -14.50 5.76
N LEU A 337 12.32 -15.11 4.97
CA LEU A 337 12.30 -16.55 4.70
C LEU A 337 12.65 -17.38 5.94
N GLU A 338 13.63 -16.95 6.72
CA GLU A 338 14.03 -17.64 7.96
C GLU A 338 12.91 -17.55 8.99
N LEU A 339 12.41 -16.35 9.26
CA LEU A 339 11.35 -16.12 10.24
C LEU A 339 10.01 -16.71 9.85
N TYR A 340 9.77 -16.96 8.56
CA TYR A 340 8.56 -17.63 8.09
C TYR A 340 8.39 -19.03 8.69
N PHE A 341 9.48 -19.75 8.92
CA PHE A 341 9.43 -21.11 9.48
C PHE A 341 9.61 -21.15 11.01
N SER A 342 9.85 -20.00 11.64
CA SER A 342 9.99 -19.91 13.10
C SER A 342 8.62 -19.96 13.78
N PRO A 343 8.42 -20.76 14.84
CA PRO A 343 7.12 -20.85 15.51
C PRO A 343 6.76 -19.54 16.24
N LEU A 344 5.45 -19.29 16.38
CA LEU A 344 4.91 -18.28 17.28
C LEU A 344 4.98 -18.79 18.74
N TYR A 345 5.11 -17.87 19.69
CA TYR A 345 5.25 -18.17 21.13
C TYR A 345 3.91 -18.13 21.88
#